data_AF-A0AAV6U319-F1
#
_entry.id   AF-A0AAV6U319-F1
#
_cell.length_a   1.000
_cell.length_b   1.000
_cell.length_c   1.000
_cell.angle_alpha   90.00
_cell.angle_beta   90.00
_cell.angle_gamma   90.00
#
_symmetry.space_group_name_H-M   'P 1'
#
loop_
_entity.id
_entity.type
_entity.pdbx_description
1 polymer ?
#
loop_
_entity_poly.entity_id
_entity_poly.type
_entity_poly.pdbx_seq_one_letter_code
_entity_poly.pdbx_strand_id
1 'polypeptide(L)'
;MVSTKGESHSTRHASKAANETKNSYKKLVPFDYNRVVLEPLPGIPDSDYINASYIDSILKPNAFIAAQGPNEFTISDFWRMVWEHESYVIVMLTKVFDFIRVMCVQYWPTDLDKPEEYGNLEITLLAEEQLANFFIRTVKIKKGEEEREIVQLHYTNWPSHTCPFPSALLEFRRRVQVYMMRYPSTGPVVVHCSDGCGRTGTYLCIEANLELAEEDFAYDVFGYAKKLRAARRGMIETLDHYKFIYDALEEASICGSTWFPVNALSQQLKFKSMKNPVDRMNEYQREYQKICKNSSKLSIGDCAGGHRPENRDKNRDVSIVPRKFKKLKEDKFNLGLDFPNLPYYIDSESSVKLTQSLAILRYLGRKYGLHGNTEQQIIRVEMAEQQLSQLRDNLRPLLYSNVQEFDKLKPAFLSNLQVDLERLDAFLGNNYIAGDGVTYVDFMAYELLDIYGYFTLGQVFKDFKRLGGYRLRVGSLPSLESYLKSPSYTKWPISWPTAAWGGKGPEPQWE
;
A
#
# COMPACT_ATOMS: atom_id res chain seq x y z
N MET A 1 -22.65 -33.67 -7.27
CA MET A 1 -23.69 -33.36 -8.28
C MET A 1 -23.05 -32.52 -9.37
N VAL A 2 -22.94 -33.05 -10.59
CA VAL A 2 -22.31 -32.36 -11.72
C VAL A 2 -23.27 -31.25 -12.18
N SER A 3 -22.82 -29.99 -12.09
CA SER A 3 -23.62 -28.81 -12.43
C SER A 3 -24.01 -28.82 -13.91
N THR A 4 -25.31 -28.83 -14.16
CA THR A 4 -25.94 -28.74 -15.48
C THR A 4 -25.72 -27.35 -16.10
N LYS A 5 -25.48 -27.33 -17.42
CA LYS A 5 -25.37 -26.16 -18.30
C LYS A 5 -26.49 -25.13 -18.03
N GLY A 6 -26.19 -24.11 -17.23
CA GLY A 6 -27.13 -23.01 -16.90
C GLY A 6 -26.65 -22.05 -15.80
N GLU A 7 -25.73 -22.48 -14.93
CA GLU A 7 -25.26 -21.68 -13.77
C GLU A 7 -23.74 -21.40 -13.81
N SER A 8 -23.17 -21.05 -14.97
CA SER A 8 -21.71 -20.95 -15.12
C SER A 8 -21.04 -19.88 -14.25
N HIS A 9 -21.78 -18.99 -13.60
CA HIS A 9 -21.24 -17.88 -12.80
C HIS A 9 -22.03 -17.65 -11.49
N SER A 10 -22.65 -18.69 -10.92
CA SER A 10 -23.33 -18.54 -9.62
C SER A 10 -22.33 -18.25 -8.49
N THR A 11 -22.74 -17.52 -7.45
CA THR A 11 -21.91 -17.14 -6.29
C THR A 11 -22.65 -17.40 -4.98
N ARG A 12 -23.45 -18.46 -4.93
CA ARG A 12 -24.37 -18.78 -3.83
C ARG A 12 -23.64 -18.98 -2.52
N HIS A 13 -22.51 -19.70 -2.52
CA HIS A 13 -21.74 -19.96 -1.29
C HIS A 13 -21.14 -18.68 -0.73
N ALA A 14 -20.57 -17.85 -1.60
CA ALA A 14 -19.99 -16.58 -1.21
C ALA A 14 -21.03 -15.56 -0.69
N SER A 15 -22.29 -15.69 -1.11
CA SER A 15 -23.37 -14.77 -0.75
C SER A 15 -24.12 -15.17 0.53
N LYS A 16 -23.74 -16.28 1.19
CA LYS A 16 -24.34 -16.67 2.46
C LYS A 16 -23.95 -15.70 3.58
N ALA A 17 -24.89 -15.42 4.49
CA ALA A 17 -24.65 -14.50 5.61
C ALA A 17 -23.46 -14.93 6.49
N ALA A 18 -23.26 -16.23 6.71
CA ALA A 18 -22.14 -16.77 7.47
C ALA A 18 -20.76 -16.49 6.82
N ASN A 19 -20.72 -16.20 5.52
CA ASN A 19 -19.51 -15.96 4.75
C ASN A 19 -19.25 -14.48 4.45
N GLU A 20 -20.13 -13.56 4.89
CA GLU A 20 -20.01 -12.14 4.56
C GLU A 20 -18.71 -11.53 5.09
N THR A 21 -18.33 -11.83 6.34
CA THR A 21 -17.09 -11.36 6.98
C THR A 21 -15.83 -11.97 6.35
N LYS A 22 -15.96 -13.13 5.71
CA LYS A 22 -14.86 -13.79 4.99
C LYS A 22 -14.51 -13.09 3.66
N ASN A 23 -15.35 -12.17 3.18
CA ASN A 23 -15.14 -11.45 1.93
C ASN A 23 -14.71 -10.00 2.18
N SER A 24 -13.44 -9.68 1.91
CA SER A 24 -12.93 -8.30 2.01
C SER A 24 -13.58 -7.37 0.96
N TYR A 25 -14.04 -7.94 -0.15
CA TYR A 25 -14.65 -7.21 -1.28
C TYR A 25 -15.95 -7.88 -1.72
N LYS A 26 -17.10 -7.32 -1.32
CA LYS A 26 -18.43 -7.92 -1.58
C LYS A 26 -18.74 -8.23 -3.05
N LYS A 27 -18.14 -7.49 -3.99
CA LYS A 27 -18.36 -7.67 -5.44
C LYS A 27 -17.38 -8.65 -6.10
N LEU A 28 -16.28 -8.99 -5.43
CA LEU A 28 -15.17 -9.79 -5.96
C LEU A 28 -15.12 -11.11 -5.18
N VAL A 29 -16.02 -12.00 -5.57
CA VAL A 29 -16.26 -13.30 -4.92
C VAL A 29 -16.07 -14.43 -5.93
N PRO A 30 -15.69 -15.64 -5.48
CA PRO A 30 -15.45 -16.77 -6.37
C PRO A 30 -16.77 -17.28 -6.96
N PHE A 31 -16.72 -17.83 -8.18
CA PHE A 31 -17.84 -18.59 -8.72
C PHE A 31 -17.93 -19.97 -8.07
N ASP A 32 -19.14 -20.50 -7.90
CA ASP A 32 -19.36 -21.74 -7.17
C ASP A 32 -18.72 -22.97 -7.86
N TYR A 33 -18.59 -22.96 -9.19
CA TYR A 33 -18.14 -24.13 -9.96
C TYR A 33 -16.63 -24.40 -9.85
N ASN A 34 -15.83 -23.39 -9.54
CA ASN A 34 -14.37 -23.48 -9.41
C ASN A 34 -13.84 -22.82 -8.14
N ARG A 35 -14.70 -22.53 -7.15
CA ARG A 35 -14.22 -22.10 -5.84
C ARG A 35 -13.39 -23.19 -5.20
N VAL A 36 -12.44 -22.77 -4.36
CA VAL A 36 -11.75 -23.67 -3.46
C VAL A 36 -12.70 -24.08 -2.33
N VAL A 37 -12.70 -25.36 -1.97
CA VAL A 37 -13.61 -25.94 -0.96
C VAL A 37 -12.76 -26.59 0.13
N LEU A 38 -12.87 -26.06 1.34
CA LEU A 38 -12.17 -26.60 2.51
C LEU A 38 -12.96 -27.77 3.13
N GLU A 39 -12.28 -28.62 3.88
CA GLU A 39 -12.95 -29.66 4.68
C GLU A 39 -13.92 -29.01 5.68
N PRO A 40 -15.20 -29.42 5.75
CA PRO A 40 -16.13 -28.87 6.73
C PRO A 40 -15.71 -29.18 8.17
N LEU A 41 -15.67 -28.15 9.01
CA LEU A 41 -15.41 -28.27 10.44
C LEU A 41 -16.69 -28.67 11.18
N PRO A 42 -16.64 -29.64 12.10
CA PRO A 42 -17.79 -30.03 12.90
C PRO A 42 -18.40 -28.85 13.67
N GLY A 43 -19.71 -28.64 13.53
CA GLY A 43 -20.44 -27.62 14.29
C GLY A 43 -20.29 -26.18 13.82
N ILE A 44 -19.51 -25.92 12.76
CA ILE A 44 -19.33 -24.58 12.18
C ILE A 44 -19.97 -24.55 10.79
N PRO A 45 -21.16 -23.92 10.64
CA PRO A 45 -21.81 -23.78 9.33
C PRO A 45 -20.91 -23.05 8.33
N ASP A 46 -20.93 -23.50 7.07
CA ASP A 46 -20.21 -22.88 5.95
C ASP A 46 -18.68 -22.71 6.16
N SER A 47 -18.10 -23.52 7.04
CA SER A 47 -16.65 -23.59 7.25
C SER A 47 -15.88 -24.09 6.02
N ASP A 48 -16.55 -24.62 5.01
CA ASP A 48 -15.95 -25.07 3.74
C ASP A 48 -15.62 -23.91 2.80
N TYR A 49 -16.02 -22.68 3.15
CA TYR A 49 -15.86 -21.52 2.30
C TYR A 49 -14.57 -20.73 2.59
N ILE A 50 -13.84 -20.45 1.51
CA ILE A 50 -12.79 -19.43 1.43
C ILE A 50 -12.94 -18.66 0.10
N ASN A 51 -12.63 -17.37 0.09
CA ASN A 51 -12.68 -16.55 -1.12
C ASN A 51 -11.44 -16.80 -2.01
N ALA A 52 -11.48 -17.92 -2.73
CA ALA A 52 -10.45 -18.33 -3.67
C ALA A 52 -11.04 -19.16 -4.82
N SER A 53 -10.40 -19.13 -5.98
CA SER A 53 -10.81 -19.88 -7.19
C SER A 53 -9.63 -20.63 -7.78
N TYR A 54 -9.86 -21.84 -8.27
CA TYR A 54 -8.89 -22.53 -9.11
C TYR A 54 -8.78 -21.86 -10.47
N ILE A 55 -7.54 -21.70 -10.94
CA ILE A 55 -7.19 -21.16 -12.24
C ILE A 55 -6.25 -22.15 -12.93
N ASP A 56 -6.58 -22.52 -14.15
CA ASP A 56 -5.71 -23.34 -15.00
C ASP A 56 -4.50 -22.54 -15.49
N SER A 57 -3.37 -23.20 -15.74
CA SER A 57 -2.34 -22.65 -16.63
C SER A 57 -2.68 -22.93 -18.10
N ILE A 58 -1.71 -22.78 -19.00
CA ILE A 58 -1.83 -23.28 -20.38
C ILE A 58 -1.76 -24.81 -20.40
N LEU A 59 -0.85 -25.38 -19.61
CA LEU A 59 -0.52 -26.80 -19.66
C LEU A 59 -1.24 -27.66 -18.61
N LYS A 60 -1.58 -27.07 -17.45
CA LYS A 60 -2.07 -27.81 -16.28
C LYS A 60 -3.42 -27.25 -15.80
N PRO A 61 -4.48 -28.08 -15.72
CA PRO A 61 -5.72 -27.67 -15.07
C PRO A 61 -5.48 -27.44 -13.57
N ASN A 62 -6.17 -26.46 -12.98
CA ASN A 62 -6.03 -26.10 -11.57
C ASN A 62 -4.56 -25.89 -11.14
N ALA A 63 -3.73 -25.29 -12.01
CA ALA A 63 -2.32 -25.03 -11.70
C ALA A 63 -2.13 -23.98 -10.60
N PHE A 64 -3.10 -23.06 -10.45
CA PHE A 64 -3.04 -21.96 -9.51
C PHE A 64 -4.31 -21.88 -8.67
N ILE A 65 -4.18 -21.29 -7.48
CA ILE A 65 -5.29 -20.78 -6.69
C ILE A 65 -5.20 -19.24 -6.68
N ALA A 66 -6.19 -18.56 -7.25
CA ALA A 66 -6.33 -17.12 -7.12
C ALA A 66 -7.17 -16.79 -5.87
N ALA A 67 -6.54 -16.25 -4.83
CA ALA A 67 -7.18 -15.96 -3.54
C ALA A 67 -7.18 -14.46 -3.23
N GLN A 68 -8.16 -14.00 -2.44
CA GLN A 68 -8.07 -12.67 -1.81
C GLN A 68 -6.92 -12.65 -0.78
N GLY A 69 -6.43 -11.47 -0.43
CA GLY A 69 -5.56 -11.31 0.73
C GLY A 69 -6.31 -11.67 2.02
N PRO A 70 -5.72 -12.48 2.93
CA PRO A 70 -6.35 -12.78 4.21
C PRO A 70 -6.76 -11.53 4.98
N ASN A 71 -7.94 -11.59 5.59
CA ASN A 71 -8.39 -10.61 6.58
C ASN A 71 -8.34 -11.22 7.99
N GLU A 72 -8.67 -10.42 9.00
CA GLU A 72 -8.63 -10.81 10.42
C GLU A 72 -9.45 -12.07 10.75
N PHE A 73 -10.46 -12.40 9.95
CA PHE A 73 -11.33 -13.57 10.15
C PHE A 73 -10.91 -14.80 9.35
N THR A 74 -10.02 -14.67 8.36
CA THR A 74 -9.74 -15.74 7.38
C THR A 74 -8.30 -16.23 7.40
N ILE A 75 -7.48 -15.83 8.37
CA ILE A 75 -6.07 -16.27 8.43
C ILE A 75 -5.98 -17.79 8.59
N SER A 76 -6.73 -18.35 9.53
CA SER A 76 -6.77 -19.81 9.77
C SER A 76 -7.32 -20.56 8.54
N ASP A 77 -8.37 -20.05 7.91
CA ASP A 77 -8.92 -20.62 6.67
C ASP A 77 -7.89 -20.59 5.52
N PHE A 78 -7.07 -19.54 5.43
CA PHE A 78 -6.04 -19.43 4.41
C PHE A 78 -4.91 -20.46 4.61
N TRP A 79 -4.40 -20.63 5.83
CA TRP A 79 -3.41 -21.68 6.09
C TRP A 79 -3.97 -23.08 5.91
N ARG A 80 -5.24 -23.27 6.29
CA ARG A 80 -5.94 -24.53 6.05
C ARG A 80 -6.07 -24.84 4.56
N MET A 81 -6.37 -23.84 3.73
CA MET A 81 -6.34 -23.97 2.27
C MET A 81 -4.95 -24.40 1.76
N VAL A 82 -3.89 -23.74 2.23
CA VAL A 82 -2.51 -24.05 1.84
C VAL A 82 -2.14 -25.50 2.21
N TRP A 83 -2.57 -25.96 3.38
CA TRP A 83 -2.35 -27.33 3.85
C TRP A 83 -3.16 -28.37 3.07
N GLU A 84 -4.49 -28.21 3.02
CA GLU A 84 -5.41 -29.18 2.41
C GLU A 84 -5.17 -29.35 0.90
N HIS A 85 -4.70 -28.30 0.23
CA HIS A 85 -4.37 -28.34 -1.20
C HIS A 85 -2.88 -28.48 -1.48
N GLU A 86 -2.08 -28.93 -0.51
CA GLU A 86 -0.67 -29.26 -0.69
C GLU A 86 0.11 -28.17 -1.46
N SER A 87 -0.15 -26.91 -1.11
CA SER A 87 0.41 -25.75 -1.80
C SER A 87 1.74 -25.35 -1.17
N TYR A 88 2.84 -25.58 -1.87
CA TYR A 88 4.20 -25.33 -1.35
C TYR A 88 4.75 -23.94 -1.71
N VAL A 89 4.08 -23.23 -2.62
CA VAL A 89 4.50 -21.91 -3.08
C VAL A 89 3.34 -20.92 -2.97
N ILE A 90 3.59 -19.80 -2.30
CA ILE A 90 2.67 -18.67 -2.19
C ILE A 90 3.30 -17.46 -2.87
N VAL A 91 2.56 -16.83 -3.77
CA VAL A 91 2.92 -15.59 -4.46
C VAL A 91 2.03 -14.46 -3.95
N MET A 92 2.61 -13.55 -3.18
CA MET A 92 1.94 -12.38 -2.60
C MET A 92 2.33 -11.11 -3.36
N LEU A 93 1.36 -10.48 -4.02
CA LEU A 93 1.57 -9.33 -4.94
C LEU A 93 1.10 -8.00 -4.33
N THR A 94 1.04 -7.89 -3.01
CA THR A 94 0.66 -6.65 -2.33
C THR A 94 1.40 -6.50 -1.03
N LYS A 95 1.68 -5.27 -0.63
CA LYS A 95 2.03 -4.95 0.75
C LYS A 95 0.84 -5.20 1.68
N VAL A 96 1.13 -5.38 2.97
CA VAL A 96 0.11 -5.44 4.04
C VAL A 96 -0.65 -4.11 4.12
N PHE A 97 0.09 -2.99 4.00
CA PHE A 97 -0.44 -1.63 4.02
C PHE A 97 -0.05 -0.87 2.75
N ASP A 98 -0.98 -0.09 2.20
CA ASP A 98 -0.68 0.95 1.21
C ASP A 98 -1.26 2.30 1.64
N PHE A 99 -0.37 3.24 1.90
CA PHE A 99 -0.67 4.56 2.47
C PHE A 99 -1.47 4.46 3.77
N ILE A 100 -2.80 4.64 3.74
CA ILE A 100 -3.72 4.54 4.88
C ILE A 100 -4.62 3.30 4.85
N ARG A 101 -4.53 2.48 3.79
CA ARG A 101 -5.45 1.37 3.55
C ARG A 101 -4.78 0.04 3.88
N VAL A 102 -5.47 -0.78 4.67
CA VAL A 102 -5.11 -2.20 4.86
C VAL A 102 -5.46 -2.95 3.59
N MET A 103 -4.44 -3.52 2.94
CA MET A 103 -4.60 -4.26 1.69
C MET A 103 -4.67 -5.78 1.95
N CYS A 104 -3.96 -6.25 2.96
CA CYS A 104 -3.89 -7.64 3.40
C CYS A 104 -3.47 -7.64 4.86
N VAL A 105 -3.99 -8.54 5.69
CA VAL A 105 -3.45 -8.74 7.04
C VAL A 105 -2.18 -9.59 6.95
N GLN A 106 -1.20 -9.33 7.80
CA GLN A 106 -0.03 -10.20 7.93
C GLN A 106 -0.49 -11.55 8.50
N TYR A 107 -0.31 -12.60 7.73
CA TYR A 107 -0.76 -13.95 8.07
C TYR A 107 0.40 -14.89 8.43
N TRP A 108 1.61 -14.38 8.63
CA TRP A 108 2.79 -15.17 8.99
C TRP A 108 3.47 -14.59 10.24
N PRO A 109 4.16 -15.42 11.04
CA PRO A 109 4.89 -14.97 12.23
C PRO A 109 5.94 -13.91 11.93
N THR A 110 6.16 -12.99 12.87
CA THR A 110 7.20 -11.94 12.70
C THR A 110 8.57 -12.37 13.21
N ASP A 111 8.58 -13.16 14.29
CA ASP A 111 9.81 -13.65 14.91
C ASP A 111 10.27 -14.95 14.23
N LEU A 112 11.58 -15.08 13.97
CA LEU A 112 12.16 -16.33 13.50
C LEU A 112 12.06 -17.42 14.57
N ASP A 113 11.81 -18.66 14.12
CA ASP A 113 11.77 -19.87 14.94
C ASP A 113 10.77 -19.83 16.10
N LYS A 114 9.81 -18.90 16.06
CA LYS A 114 8.74 -18.77 17.05
C LYS A 114 7.42 -19.23 16.43
N PRO A 115 6.85 -20.35 16.90
CA PRO A 115 5.59 -20.84 16.38
C PRO A 115 4.40 -19.94 16.80
N GLU A 116 3.47 -19.74 15.87
CA GLU A 116 2.16 -19.15 16.11
C GLU A 116 1.06 -20.11 15.67
N GLU A 117 -0.02 -20.21 16.45
CA GLU A 117 -1.14 -21.10 16.14
C GLU A 117 -2.22 -20.40 15.34
N TYR A 118 -2.63 -21.04 14.24
CA TYR A 118 -3.72 -20.58 13.38
C TYR A 118 -4.73 -21.73 13.19
N GLY A 119 -5.69 -21.82 14.11
CA GLY A 119 -6.61 -22.96 14.16
C GLY A 119 -5.90 -24.20 14.71
N ASN A 120 -5.84 -25.28 13.93
CA ASN A 120 -5.12 -26.51 14.29
C ASN A 120 -3.75 -26.66 13.60
N LEU A 121 -3.25 -25.58 13.00
CA LEU A 121 -1.96 -25.51 12.34
C LEU A 121 -1.03 -24.63 13.16
N GLU A 122 0.19 -25.12 13.37
CA GLU A 122 1.30 -24.37 13.93
C GLU A 122 2.16 -23.85 12.78
N ILE A 123 2.34 -22.53 12.72
CA ILE A 123 3.08 -21.85 11.65
C ILE A 123 4.35 -21.24 12.24
N THR A 124 5.50 -21.50 11.64
CA THR A 124 6.80 -20.97 12.10
C THR A 124 7.54 -20.34 10.95
N LEU A 125 8.02 -19.11 11.11
CA LEU A 125 8.93 -18.49 10.15
C LEU A 125 10.35 -19.01 10.37
N LEU A 126 10.91 -19.73 9.39
CA LEU A 126 12.26 -20.31 9.49
C LEU A 126 13.34 -19.39 8.90
N ALA A 127 13.01 -18.68 7.81
CA ALA A 127 13.96 -17.79 7.15
C ALA A 127 13.23 -16.66 6.42
N GLU A 128 13.86 -15.49 6.36
CA GLU A 128 13.43 -14.35 5.55
C GLU A 128 14.62 -13.74 4.81
N GLU A 129 14.54 -13.70 3.49
CA GLU A 129 15.50 -13.03 2.61
C GLU A 129 14.83 -11.78 2.02
N GLN A 130 15.37 -10.61 2.33
CA GLN A 130 14.94 -9.34 1.74
C GLN A 130 15.78 -9.00 0.51
N LEU A 131 15.12 -8.86 -0.64
CA LEU A 131 15.70 -8.34 -1.88
C LEU A 131 15.13 -6.95 -2.19
N ALA A 132 15.60 -6.33 -3.28
CA ALA A 132 15.21 -4.96 -3.61
C ALA A 132 13.71 -4.78 -3.85
N ASN A 133 13.06 -5.74 -4.52
CA ASN A 133 11.66 -5.64 -4.94
C ASN A 133 10.70 -6.58 -4.21
N PHE A 134 11.23 -7.59 -3.51
CA PHE A 134 10.44 -8.65 -2.91
C PHE A 134 11.17 -9.33 -1.75
N PHE A 135 10.41 -10.09 -0.96
CA PHE A 135 10.89 -10.95 0.11
C PHE A 135 10.69 -12.40 -0.27
N ILE A 136 11.56 -13.28 0.23
CA ILE A 136 11.37 -14.73 0.19
C ILE A 136 11.34 -15.21 1.63
N ARG A 137 10.27 -15.90 2.02
CA ARG A 137 10.13 -16.50 3.35
C ARG A 137 10.01 -18.00 3.23
N THR A 138 10.76 -18.72 4.05
CA THR A 138 10.55 -20.15 4.29
C THR A 138 9.73 -20.29 5.55
N VAL A 139 8.56 -20.90 5.43
CA VAL A 139 7.59 -21.06 6.52
C VAL A 139 7.35 -22.55 6.73
N LYS A 140 7.41 -22.98 7.99
CA LYS A 140 7.04 -24.34 8.39
C LYS A 140 5.58 -24.36 8.80
N ILE A 141 4.83 -25.33 8.29
CA ILE A 141 3.48 -25.66 8.74
C ILE A 141 3.53 -27.01 9.43
N LYS A 142 2.98 -27.11 10.64
CA LYS A 142 2.89 -28.35 11.40
C LYS A 142 1.43 -28.65 11.76
N LYS A 143 1.01 -29.90 11.53
CA LYS A 143 -0.30 -30.44 11.91
C LYS A 143 -0.10 -31.81 12.58
N GLY A 144 -0.14 -31.85 13.90
CA GLY A 144 0.18 -33.07 14.66
C GLY A 144 1.65 -33.46 14.46
N GLU A 145 1.89 -34.64 13.87
CA GLU A 145 3.24 -35.13 13.58
C GLU A 145 3.74 -34.76 12.16
N GLU A 146 2.85 -34.31 11.28
CA GLU A 146 3.22 -33.94 9.91
C GLU A 146 3.73 -32.49 9.86
N GLU A 147 4.87 -32.29 9.21
CA GLU A 147 5.48 -30.97 8.99
C GLU A 147 5.76 -30.75 7.49
N ARG A 148 5.51 -29.54 7.00
CA ARG A 148 5.76 -29.14 5.62
C ARG A 148 6.48 -27.79 5.59
N GLU A 149 7.48 -27.66 4.75
CA GLU A 149 8.12 -26.38 4.46
C GLU A 149 7.54 -25.78 3.18
N ILE A 150 7.02 -24.57 3.27
CA ILE A 150 6.44 -23.82 2.16
C ILE A 150 7.19 -22.51 1.98
N VAL A 151 7.18 -21.98 0.75
CA VAL A 151 7.87 -20.75 0.40
C VAL A 151 6.88 -19.66 0.02
N GLN A 152 6.94 -18.53 0.70
CA GLN A 152 6.19 -17.33 0.34
C GLN A 152 7.11 -16.34 -0.37
N LEU A 153 6.78 -15.99 -1.60
CA LEU A 153 7.41 -14.93 -2.38
C LEU A 153 6.52 -13.69 -2.36
N HIS A 154 6.96 -12.64 -1.67
CA HIS A 154 6.18 -11.42 -1.41
C HIS A 154 6.76 -10.24 -2.18
N TYR A 155 6.13 -9.91 -3.32
CA TYR A 155 6.47 -8.75 -4.13
C TYR A 155 5.90 -7.45 -3.52
N THR A 156 6.79 -6.58 -3.06
CA THR A 156 6.42 -5.37 -2.32
C THR A 156 6.43 -4.12 -3.19
N ASN A 157 7.07 -4.16 -4.36
CA ASN A 157 7.25 -2.97 -5.20
C ASN A 157 6.18 -2.82 -6.30
N TRP A 158 4.91 -3.10 -5.99
CA TRP A 158 3.77 -2.87 -6.89
C TRP A 158 2.87 -1.77 -6.32
N PRO A 159 2.98 -0.51 -6.76
CA PRO A 159 2.17 0.59 -6.26
C PRO A 159 0.66 0.39 -6.54
N SER A 160 -0.24 1.00 -5.75
CA SER A 160 -1.68 0.89 -6.01
C SER A 160 -2.19 1.65 -7.24
N HIS A 161 -1.51 2.72 -7.65
CA HIS A 161 -1.96 3.56 -8.76
C HIS A 161 -1.17 3.35 -10.06
N THR A 162 -0.14 2.51 -10.05
CA THR A 162 0.72 2.26 -11.21
C THR A 162 1.21 0.82 -11.25
N CYS A 163 1.75 0.40 -12.39
CA CYS A 163 2.46 -0.87 -12.52
C CYS A 163 3.96 -0.75 -12.14
N PRO A 164 4.62 -1.84 -11.74
CA PRO A 164 6.06 -1.87 -11.51
C PRO A 164 6.82 -1.76 -12.84
N PHE A 165 8.16 -1.76 -12.77
CA PHE A 165 8.97 -1.98 -13.96
C PHE A 165 8.80 -3.43 -14.43
N PRO A 166 8.60 -3.70 -15.74
CA PRO A 166 8.42 -5.06 -16.22
C PRO A 166 9.65 -5.95 -15.90
N SER A 167 10.87 -5.45 -16.09
CA SER A 167 12.12 -6.09 -15.62
C SER A 167 12.04 -6.64 -14.19
N ALA A 168 11.55 -5.83 -13.25
CA ALA A 168 11.49 -6.19 -11.83
C ALA A 168 10.45 -7.29 -11.57
N LEU A 169 9.33 -7.30 -12.29
CA LEU A 169 8.33 -8.36 -12.16
C LEU A 169 8.78 -9.66 -12.86
N LEU A 170 9.48 -9.56 -14.00
CA LEU A 170 10.06 -10.72 -14.69
C LEU A 170 11.17 -11.38 -13.85
N GLU A 171 11.99 -10.58 -13.16
CA GLU A 171 12.96 -11.09 -12.16
C GLU A 171 12.27 -11.86 -11.05
N PHE A 172 11.19 -11.29 -10.50
CA PHE A 172 10.38 -11.94 -9.48
C PHE A 172 9.77 -13.26 -9.98
N ARG A 173 9.14 -13.26 -11.18
CA ARG A 173 8.59 -14.46 -11.83
C ARG A 173 9.64 -15.55 -11.98
N ARG A 174 10.85 -15.19 -12.41
CA ARG A 174 11.96 -16.15 -12.52
C ARG A 174 12.27 -16.79 -11.17
N ARG A 175 12.25 -16.03 -10.07
CA ARG A 175 12.47 -16.60 -8.73
C ARG A 175 11.31 -17.53 -8.34
N VAL A 176 10.06 -17.16 -8.63
CA VAL A 176 8.89 -18.03 -8.40
C VAL A 176 9.05 -19.37 -9.15
N GLN A 177 9.44 -19.34 -10.43
CA GLN A 177 9.65 -20.54 -11.23
C GLN A 177 10.71 -21.49 -10.67
N VAL A 178 11.80 -20.95 -10.13
CA VAL A 178 12.83 -21.77 -9.46
C VAL A 178 12.24 -22.57 -8.30
N TYR A 179 11.32 -22.00 -7.53
CA TYR A 179 10.65 -22.72 -6.44
C TYR A 179 9.55 -23.66 -6.95
N MET A 180 8.79 -23.27 -7.97
CA MET A 180 7.81 -24.17 -8.61
C MET A 180 8.47 -25.45 -9.13
N MET A 181 9.63 -25.34 -9.78
CA MET A 181 10.39 -26.49 -10.28
C MET A 181 10.97 -27.39 -9.17
N ARG A 182 11.13 -26.89 -7.94
CA ARG A 182 11.54 -27.72 -6.79
C ARG A 182 10.41 -28.61 -6.29
N TYR A 183 9.17 -28.26 -6.59
CA TYR A 183 7.97 -28.95 -6.14
C TYR A 183 7.05 -29.32 -7.33
N PRO A 184 7.53 -30.10 -8.33
CA PRO A 184 6.80 -30.31 -9.58
C PRO A 184 5.53 -31.16 -9.43
N SER A 185 5.49 -32.04 -8.43
CA SER A 185 4.39 -32.98 -8.19
C SER A 185 3.44 -32.53 -7.08
N THR A 186 3.46 -31.27 -6.69
CA THR A 186 2.63 -30.76 -5.59
C THR A 186 1.37 -30.06 -6.09
N GLY A 187 0.58 -29.58 -5.14
CA GLY A 187 -0.66 -28.86 -5.40
C GLY A 187 -0.47 -27.51 -6.10
N PRO A 188 -1.56 -26.77 -6.31
CA PRO A 188 -1.53 -25.48 -6.99
C PRO A 188 -0.65 -24.45 -6.29
N VAL A 189 -0.11 -23.51 -7.06
CA VAL A 189 0.54 -22.32 -6.50
C VAL A 189 -0.53 -21.32 -6.08
N VAL A 190 -0.47 -20.87 -4.83
CA VAL A 190 -1.40 -19.86 -4.32
C VAL A 190 -0.90 -18.49 -4.75
N VAL A 191 -1.70 -17.74 -5.50
CA VAL A 191 -1.39 -16.38 -5.94
C VAL A 191 -2.44 -15.43 -5.41
N HIS A 192 -2.02 -14.43 -4.63
CA HIS A 192 -2.94 -13.46 -4.06
C HIS A 192 -2.38 -12.03 -4.10
N CYS A 193 -3.30 -11.08 -4.04
CA CYS A 193 -3.00 -9.68 -3.79
C CYS A 193 -3.93 -9.19 -2.68
N SER A 194 -4.66 -8.09 -2.88
CA SER A 194 -5.68 -7.65 -1.92
C SER A 194 -7.04 -8.29 -2.20
N ASP A 195 -7.52 -8.19 -3.43
CA ASP A 195 -8.80 -8.74 -3.89
C ASP A 195 -8.67 -10.11 -4.58
N GLY A 196 -7.44 -10.53 -4.89
CA GLY A 196 -7.18 -11.75 -5.65
C GLY A 196 -7.55 -11.66 -7.12
N CYS A 197 -7.66 -10.45 -7.67
CA CYS A 197 -8.20 -10.20 -9.01
C CYS A 197 -7.29 -9.28 -9.83
N GLY A 198 -6.99 -8.07 -9.32
CA GLY A 198 -6.25 -7.05 -10.08
C GLY A 198 -4.83 -7.48 -10.43
N ARG A 199 -3.91 -7.38 -9.47
CA ARG A 199 -2.49 -7.76 -9.65
C ARG A 199 -2.32 -9.26 -9.87
N THR A 200 -3.13 -10.08 -9.18
CA THR A 200 -3.17 -11.53 -9.35
C THR A 200 -3.48 -11.91 -10.80
N GLY A 201 -4.52 -11.34 -11.40
CA GLY A 201 -4.87 -11.62 -12.79
C GLY A 201 -3.82 -11.13 -13.78
N THR A 202 -3.23 -9.96 -13.53
CA THR A 202 -2.12 -9.44 -14.34
C THR A 202 -0.93 -10.40 -14.33
N TYR A 203 -0.48 -10.83 -13.14
CA TYR A 203 0.62 -11.77 -12.99
C TYR A 203 0.33 -13.12 -13.66
N LEU A 204 -0.85 -13.71 -13.42
CA LEU A 204 -1.24 -14.98 -14.01
C LEU A 204 -1.35 -14.92 -15.54
N CYS A 205 -1.75 -13.77 -16.10
CA CYS A 205 -1.82 -13.59 -17.55
C CYS A 205 -0.43 -13.50 -18.19
N ILE A 206 0.52 -12.81 -17.53
CA ILE A 206 1.93 -12.80 -17.94
C ILE A 206 2.49 -14.21 -17.86
N GLU A 207 2.29 -14.90 -16.74
CA GLU A 207 2.79 -16.26 -16.50
C GLU A 207 2.37 -17.23 -17.60
N ALA A 208 1.07 -17.29 -17.89
CA ALA A 208 0.53 -18.18 -18.90
C ALA A 208 0.99 -17.84 -20.32
N ASN A 209 1.16 -16.56 -20.64
CA ASN A 209 1.64 -16.16 -21.96
C ASN A 209 3.14 -16.43 -22.14
N LEU A 210 3.93 -16.40 -21.07
CA LEU A 210 5.32 -16.84 -21.11
C LEU A 210 5.40 -18.38 -21.26
N GLU A 211 4.56 -19.13 -20.56
CA GLU A 211 4.43 -20.58 -20.73
C GLU A 211 4.03 -20.94 -22.18
N LEU A 212 3.03 -20.25 -22.76
CA LEU A 212 2.63 -20.45 -24.15
C LEU A 212 3.75 -20.12 -25.15
N ALA A 213 4.54 -19.08 -24.89
CA ALA A 213 5.64 -18.69 -25.76
C ALA A 213 6.80 -19.69 -25.72
N GLU A 214 7.03 -20.33 -24.57
CA GLU A 214 8.05 -21.37 -24.41
C GLU A 214 7.65 -22.66 -25.16
N GLU A 215 6.36 -23.01 -25.18
CA GLU A 215 5.86 -24.24 -25.80
C GLU A 215 5.52 -24.08 -27.30
N ASP A 216 4.75 -23.04 -27.66
CA ASP A 216 4.16 -22.87 -29.00
C ASP A 216 4.70 -21.65 -29.76
N PHE A 217 5.67 -20.91 -29.19
CA PHE A 217 6.18 -19.66 -29.75
C PHE A 217 5.09 -18.63 -30.06
N ALA A 218 4.02 -18.63 -29.26
CA ALA A 218 2.83 -17.80 -29.45
C ALA A 218 2.45 -17.03 -28.18
N TYR A 219 1.68 -15.95 -28.37
CA TYR A 219 1.06 -15.19 -27.29
C TYR A 219 -0.43 -15.03 -27.58
N ASP A 220 -1.29 -15.30 -26.60
CA ASP A 220 -2.74 -15.06 -26.68
C ASP A 220 -3.24 -14.35 -25.41
N VAL A 221 -2.81 -13.10 -25.27
CA VAL A 221 -3.16 -12.25 -24.12
C VAL A 221 -4.67 -12.07 -24.00
N PHE A 222 -5.38 -11.87 -25.12
CA PHE A 222 -6.82 -11.67 -25.10
C PHE A 222 -7.58 -12.94 -24.73
N GLY A 223 -7.26 -14.07 -25.37
CA GLY A 223 -7.91 -15.35 -25.08
C GLY A 223 -7.70 -15.78 -23.64
N TYR A 224 -6.48 -15.66 -23.12
CA TYR A 224 -6.20 -16.00 -21.73
C TYR A 224 -6.84 -15.00 -20.74
N ALA A 225 -6.83 -13.70 -21.02
CA ALA A 225 -7.56 -12.72 -20.19
C ALA A 225 -9.06 -13.02 -20.13
N LYS A 226 -9.66 -13.44 -21.25
CA LYS A 226 -11.06 -13.89 -21.31
C LYS A 226 -11.28 -15.15 -20.46
N LYS A 227 -10.36 -16.13 -20.53
CA LYS A 227 -10.38 -17.34 -19.68
C LYS A 227 -10.33 -16.98 -18.19
N LEU A 228 -9.42 -16.08 -17.79
CA LEU A 228 -9.30 -15.60 -16.41
C LEU A 228 -10.61 -14.96 -15.93
N ARG A 229 -11.23 -14.09 -16.73
CA ARG A 229 -12.49 -13.43 -16.36
C ARG A 229 -13.69 -14.37 -16.29
N ALA A 230 -13.69 -15.44 -17.09
CA ALA A 230 -14.68 -16.51 -16.97
C ALA A 230 -14.46 -17.34 -15.68
N ALA A 231 -13.21 -17.55 -15.29
CA ALA A 231 -12.83 -18.30 -14.10
C ALA A 231 -13.05 -17.52 -12.80
N ARG A 232 -12.82 -16.21 -12.78
CA ARG A 232 -12.99 -15.38 -11.59
C ARG A 232 -13.36 -13.95 -11.97
N ARG A 233 -14.37 -13.39 -11.29
CA ARG A 233 -14.82 -12.01 -11.55
C ARG A 233 -13.72 -11.02 -11.18
N GLY A 234 -13.52 -10.01 -12.02
CA GLY A 234 -12.62 -8.88 -11.74
C GLY A 234 -11.16 -9.09 -12.14
N MET A 235 -10.80 -10.24 -12.72
CA MET A 235 -9.43 -10.50 -13.18
C MET A 235 -8.96 -9.44 -14.18
N ILE A 236 -7.76 -8.91 -13.94
CA ILE A 236 -7.17 -7.78 -14.67
C ILE A 236 -8.08 -6.54 -14.57
N GLU A 237 -7.93 -5.79 -13.49
CA GLU A 237 -8.89 -4.75 -13.07
C GLU A 237 -8.94 -3.54 -14.01
N THR A 238 -7.77 -3.07 -14.49
CA THR A 238 -7.64 -1.77 -15.18
C THR A 238 -7.03 -1.93 -16.58
N LEU A 239 -7.23 -0.92 -17.42
CA LEU A 239 -6.56 -0.85 -18.73
C LEU A 239 -5.04 -0.80 -18.59
N ASP A 240 -4.51 -0.15 -17.54
CA ASP A 240 -3.07 -0.07 -17.32
C ASP A 240 -2.48 -1.42 -16.94
N HIS A 241 -3.19 -2.24 -16.15
CA HIS A 241 -2.82 -3.64 -15.93
C HIS A 241 -2.80 -4.43 -17.24
N TYR A 242 -3.79 -4.22 -18.11
CA TYR A 242 -3.84 -4.91 -19.40
C TYR A 242 -2.70 -4.52 -20.33
N LYS A 243 -2.37 -3.23 -20.45
CA LYS A 243 -1.22 -2.73 -21.21
C LYS A 243 0.10 -3.26 -20.65
N PHE A 244 0.23 -3.27 -19.32
CA PHE A 244 1.43 -3.73 -18.65
C PHE A 244 1.74 -5.21 -18.91
N ILE A 245 0.72 -6.05 -19.17
CA ILE A 245 0.94 -7.43 -19.62
C ILE A 245 1.74 -7.42 -20.94
N TYR A 246 1.34 -6.60 -21.91
CA TYR A 246 2.07 -6.48 -23.18
C TYR A 246 3.49 -5.94 -22.97
N ASP A 247 3.67 -4.91 -22.14
CA ASP A 247 5.00 -4.36 -21.85
C ASP A 247 5.94 -5.43 -21.27
N ALA A 248 5.44 -6.27 -20.35
CA ALA A 248 6.20 -7.37 -19.76
C ALA A 248 6.54 -8.48 -20.76
N LEU A 249 5.59 -8.87 -21.62
CA LEU A 249 5.81 -9.89 -22.64
C LEU A 249 6.78 -9.40 -23.73
N GLU A 250 6.66 -8.14 -24.15
CA GLU A 250 7.59 -7.52 -25.09
C GLU A 250 9.00 -7.49 -24.51
N GLU A 251 9.17 -7.05 -23.27
CA GLU A 251 10.48 -7.01 -22.62
C GLU A 251 11.09 -8.42 -22.50
N ALA A 252 10.30 -9.41 -22.07
CA ALA A 252 10.74 -10.81 -22.00
C ALA A 252 11.17 -11.34 -23.37
N SER A 253 10.39 -11.08 -24.42
CA SER A 253 10.69 -11.51 -25.79
C SER A 253 11.98 -10.88 -26.35
N ILE A 254 12.17 -9.58 -26.15
CA ILE A 254 13.35 -8.86 -26.65
C ILE A 254 14.62 -9.28 -25.89
N CYS A 255 14.54 -9.34 -24.56
CA CYS A 255 15.69 -9.63 -23.70
C CYS A 255 16.09 -11.10 -23.76
N GLY A 256 15.13 -12.01 -23.68
CA GLY A 256 15.38 -13.44 -23.55
C GLY A 256 16.10 -13.80 -22.24
N SER A 257 16.71 -14.98 -22.20
CA SER A 257 17.49 -15.43 -21.04
C SER A 257 18.91 -14.88 -21.08
N THR A 258 19.24 -14.03 -20.09
CA THR A 258 20.56 -13.38 -19.95
C THR A 258 21.30 -13.80 -18.68
N TRP A 259 20.83 -14.84 -18.00
CA TRP A 259 21.42 -15.36 -16.78
C TRP A 259 21.95 -16.77 -16.94
N PHE A 260 22.96 -17.12 -16.15
CA PHE A 260 23.57 -18.43 -16.13
C PHE A 260 24.21 -18.69 -14.75
N PRO A 261 24.41 -19.96 -14.36
CA PRO A 261 25.04 -20.29 -13.09
C PRO A 261 26.51 -19.85 -13.07
N VAL A 262 27.02 -19.52 -11.87
CA VAL A 262 28.38 -18.98 -11.68
C VAL A 262 29.46 -19.92 -12.22
N ASN A 263 29.25 -21.24 -12.13
CA ASN A 263 30.17 -22.25 -12.66
C ASN A 263 30.33 -22.18 -14.19
N ALA A 264 29.38 -21.60 -14.92
CA ALA A 264 29.42 -21.42 -16.37
C ALA A 264 30.05 -20.07 -16.79
N LEU A 265 30.39 -19.19 -15.85
CA LEU A 265 30.82 -17.81 -16.15
C LEU A 265 32.01 -17.76 -17.12
N SER A 266 33.08 -18.50 -16.86
CA SER A 266 34.28 -18.50 -17.71
C SER A 266 33.97 -18.93 -19.15
N GLN A 267 33.18 -20.00 -19.31
CA GLN A 267 32.77 -20.51 -20.63
C GLN A 267 31.88 -19.49 -21.36
N GLN A 268 30.92 -18.89 -20.66
CA GLN A 268 30.02 -17.89 -21.22
C GLN A 268 30.77 -16.63 -21.66
N LEU A 269 31.72 -16.15 -20.87
CA LEU A 269 32.52 -14.97 -21.24
C LEU A 269 33.36 -15.23 -22.51
N LYS A 270 33.94 -16.42 -22.62
CA LYS A 270 34.67 -16.85 -23.82
C LYS A 270 33.73 -16.92 -25.02
N PHE A 271 32.60 -17.60 -24.90
CA PHE A 271 31.61 -17.72 -25.97
C PHE A 271 31.13 -16.36 -26.46
N LYS A 272 30.73 -15.47 -25.54
CA LYS A 272 30.22 -14.13 -25.86
C LYS A 272 31.24 -13.20 -26.52
N SER A 273 32.54 -13.48 -26.38
CA SER A 273 33.60 -12.69 -27.00
C SER A 273 33.87 -13.05 -28.47
N MET A 274 33.43 -14.25 -28.90
CA MET A 274 33.61 -14.70 -30.28
C MET A 274 32.77 -13.85 -31.24
N LYS A 275 33.40 -13.40 -32.33
CA LYS A 275 32.71 -12.65 -33.38
C LYS A 275 31.98 -13.60 -34.32
N ASN A 276 30.75 -13.26 -34.65
CA ASN A 276 30.03 -13.95 -35.70
C ASN A 276 30.76 -13.75 -37.05
N PRO A 277 30.99 -14.82 -37.84
CA PRO A 277 31.73 -14.72 -39.11
C PRO A 277 31.11 -13.79 -40.15
N VAL A 278 29.79 -13.56 -40.09
CA VAL A 278 29.03 -12.81 -41.10
C VAL A 278 29.02 -11.31 -40.79
N ASP A 279 28.48 -10.93 -39.63
CA ASP A 279 28.31 -9.50 -39.27
C ASP A 279 29.47 -8.94 -38.42
N ARG A 280 30.45 -9.79 -38.07
CA ARG A 280 31.63 -9.45 -37.26
C ARG A 280 31.31 -8.90 -35.86
N MET A 281 30.07 -9.04 -35.41
CA MET A 281 29.65 -8.66 -34.07
C MET A 281 29.76 -9.82 -33.09
N ASN A 282 30.18 -9.51 -31.86
CA ASN A 282 30.12 -10.46 -30.76
C ASN A 282 28.85 -10.25 -29.91
N GLU A 283 28.59 -11.17 -28.99
CA GLU A 283 27.36 -11.13 -28.19
C GLU A 283 27.31 -9.94 -27.23
N TYR A 284 28.46 -9.47 -26.72
CA TYR A 284 28.48 -8.26 -25.89
C TYR A 284 27.99 -7.03 -26.65
N GLN A 285 28.36 -6.89 -27.92
CA GLN A 285 27.89 -5.79 -28.76
C GLN A 285 26.40 -5.89 -29.03
N ARG A 286 25.87 -7.11 -29.25
CA ARG A 286 24.43 -7.33 -29.42
C ARG A 286 23.66 -7.03 -28.13
N GLU A 287 24.13 -7.51 -26.99
CA GLU A 287 23.52 -7.22 -25.68
C GLU A 287 23.54 -5.72 -25.37
N TYR A 288 24.65 -5.04 -25.63
CA TYR A 288 24.73 -3.59 -25.47
C TYR A 288 23.72 -2.86 -26.36
N GLN A 289 23.57 -3.27 -27.62
CA GLN A 289 22.54 -2.70 -28.50
C GLN A 289 21.12 -2.95 -27.99
N LYS A 290 20.83 -4.14 -27.41
CA LYS A 290 19.55 -4.41 -26.76
C LYS A 290 19.31 -3.46 -25.58
N ILE A 291 20.30 -3.25 -24.73
CA ILE A 291 20.22 -2.29 -23.61
C ILE A 291 19.92 -0.89 -24.15
N CYS A 292 20.61 -0.44 -25.19
CA CYS A 292 20.35 0.86 -25.81
C CYS A 292 18.94 0.97 -26.42
N LYS A 293 18.40 -0.12 -26.98
CA LYS A 293 17.05 -0.16 -27.56
C LYS A 293 15.96 -0.13 -26.48
N ASN A 294 16.16 -0.83 -25.37
CA ASN A 294 15.21 -0.90 -24.26
C ASN A 294 15.31 0.29 -23.30
N SER A 295 16.42 1.03 -23.34
CA SER A 295 16.58 2.26 -22.56
C SER A 295 15.68 3.36 -23.12
N SER A 296 14.79 3.89 -22.29
CA SER A 296 13.91 4.98 -22.69
C SER A 296 14.72 6.22 -23.10
N LYS A 297 14.46 6.75 -24.30
CA LYS A 297 14.99 8.07 -24.69
C LYS A 297 14.20 9.14 -23.94
N LEU A 298 14.87 9.80 -22.99
CA LEU A 298 14.26 10.87 -22.20
C LEU A 298 14.08 12.12 -23.06
N SER A 299 12.88 12.70 -23.02
CA SER A 299 12.62 14.01 -23.62
C SER A 299 13.13 15.15 -22.73
N ILE A 300 13.26 16.34 -23.29
CA ILE A 300 13.52 17.57 -22.50
C ILE A 300 12.46 17.74 -21.41
N GLY A 301 11.20 17.36 -21.68
CA GLY A 301 10.11 17.39 -20.70
C GLY A 301 10.33 16.42 -19.53
N ASP A 302 10.82 15.22 -19.81
CA ASP A 302 11.18 14.23 -18.76
C ASP A 302 12.30 14.73 -17.86
N CYS A 303 13.19 15.58 -18.37
CA CYS A 303 14.32 16.15 -17.66
C CYS A 303 14.14 17.64 -17.33
N ALA A 304 12.90 18.15 -17.38
CA ALA A 304 12.62 19.60 -17.32
C ALA A 304 13.22 20.29 -16.09
N GLY A 305 13.33 19.58 -14.96
CA GLY A 305 13.91 20.10 -13.72
C GLY A 305 15.37 20.53 -13.88
N GLY A 306 16.19 19.76 -14.59
CA GLY A 306 17.59 20.11 -14.80
C GLY A 306 17.82 21.06 -15.98
N HIS A 307 16.87 21.16 -16.92
CA HIS A 307 16.91 22.14 -18.01
C HIS A 307 16.39 23.53 -17.61
N ARG A 308 15.95 23.74 -16.37
CA ARG A 308 15.54 25.08 -15.90
C ARG A 308 16.73 26.04 -15.87
N PRO A 309 16.55 27.33 -16.21
CA PRO A 309 17.63 28.32 -16.21
C PRO A 309 18.43 28.33 -14.90
N GLU A 310 17.75 28.27 -13.75
CA GLU A 310 18.36 28.28 -12.41
C GLU A 310 19.13 26.99 -12.04
N ASN A 311 18.98 25.92 -12.82
CA ASN A 311 19.64 24.64 -12.58
C ASN A 311 20.66 24.27 -13.66
N ARG A 312 20.73 25.03 -14.76
CA ARG A 312 21.61 24.71 -15.89
C ARG A 312 23.08 24.63 -15.47
N ASP A 313 23.55 25.58 -14.68
CA ASP A 313 24.94 25.64 -14.22
C ASP A 313 25.26 24.61 -13.12
N LYS A 314 24.24 23.92 -12.60
CA LYS A 314 24.42 22.81 -11.65
C LYS A 314 24.69 21.47 -12.35
N ASN A 315 24.46 21.40 -13.66
CA ASN A 315 24.73 20.21 -14.48
C ASN A 315 26.04 20.42 -15.25
N ARG A 316 27.05 19.58 -14.98
CA ARG A 316 28.35 19.63 -15.67
C ARG A 316 28.20 19.41 -17.18
N ASP A 317 27.29 18.51 -17.58
CA ASP A 317 26.97 18.18 -18.95
C ASP A 317 25.47 18.38 -19.19
N VAL A 318 25.11 19.21 -20.17
CA VAL A 318 23.72 19.55 -20.51
C VAL A 318 22.96 18.39 -21.16
N SER A 319 23.67 17.35 -21.63
CA SER A 319 23.08 16.13 -22.18
C SER A 319 22.85 15.04 -21.11
N ILE A 320 23.47 15.17 -19.94
CA ILE A 320 23.37 14.22 -18.83
C ILE A 320 22.60 14.89 -17.69
N VAL A 321 21.28 14.89 -17.83
CA VAL A 321 20.37 15.54 -16.90
C VAL A 321 19.46 14.48 -16.26
N PRO A 322 19.27 14.50 -14.92
CA PRO A 322 18.44 13.51 -14.26
C PRO A 322 16.99 13.63 -14.72
N ARG A 323 16.36 12.47 -14.94
CA ARG A 323 14.91 12.37 -15.13
C ARG A 323 14.20 12.95 -13.91
N LYS A 324 13.06 13.60 -14.15
CA LYS A 324 12.10 13.96 -13.11
C LYS A 324 11.76 12.71 -12.29
N PHE A 325 12.14 12.69 -11.01
CA PHE A 325 11.74 11.63 -10.11
C PHE A 325 10.22 11.67 -9.94
N LYS A 326 9.54 10.59 -10.34
CA LYS A 326 8.10 10.37 -10.14
C LYS A 326 7.82 10.13 -8.65
N LYS A 327 8.08 11.11 -7.78
CA LYS A 327 7.56 11.11 -6.42
C LYS A 327 6.05 11.33 -6.52
N LEU A 328 5.27 10.66 -5.65
CA LEU A 328 3.81 10.76 -5.41
C LEU A 328 3.12 12.14 -5.55
N LYS A 329 3.86 13.22 -5.75
CA LYS A 329 3.38 14.59 -5.98
C LYS A 329 2.69 14.81 -7.32
N GLU A 330 2.70 13.85 -8.26
CA GLU A 330 2.16 14.04 -9.61
C GLU A 330 0.69 13.66 -9.77
N ASP A 331 0.15 12.71 -9.00
CA ASP A 331 -1.25 12.26 -9.20
C ASP A 331 -2.27 13.37 -8.92
N LYS A 332 -2.01 14.25 -7.95
CA LYS A 332 -2.92 15.36 -7.62
C LYS A 332 -3.26 16.25 -8.81
N PHE A 333 -2.35 16.40 -9.78
CA PHE A 333 -2.57 17.22 -10.97
C PHE A 333 -3.53 16.56 -11.98
N ASN A 334 -3.77 15.25 -11.85
CA ASN A 334 -4.67 14.47 -12.71
C ASN A 334 -6.03 14.17 -12.05
N LEU A 335 -6.25 14.59 -10.80
CA LEU A 335 -7.49 14.33 -10.06
C LEU A 335 -8.64 15.28 -10.43
N GLY A 336 -8.40 16.25 -11.32
CA GLY A 336 -9.36 17.30 -11.64
C GLY A 336 -9.64 18.22 -10.46
N LEU A 337 -8.59 18.58 -9.70
CA LEU A 337 -8.63 19.55 -8.61
C LEU A 337 -8.38 20.95 -9.19
N ASP A 338 -9.13 21.96 -8.76
CA ASP A 338 -8.96 23.34 -9.24
C ASP A 338 -7.60 23.94 -8.85
N PHE A 339 -7.13 23.61 -7.64
CA PHE A 339 -5.81 24.03 -7.13
C PHE A 339 -5.02 22.82 -6.59
N PRO A 340 -4.42 21.98 -7.46
CA PRO A 340 -3.81 20.72 -7.06
C PRO A 340 -2.74 20.86 -5.95
N ASN A 341 -3.15 20.60 -4.71
CA ASN A 341 -2.29 20.66 -3.54
C ASN A 341 -2.59 19.55 -2.53
N LEU A 342 -1.64 19.27 -1.62
CA LEU A 342 -1.88 18.44 -0.45
C LEU A 342 -2.10 19.36 0.77
N PRO A 343 -3.04 19.03 1.67
CA PRO A 343 -4.01 17.94 1.55
C PRO A 343 -5.08 18.23 0.49
N TYR A 344 -5.67 17.16 -0.07
CA TYR A 344 -6.89 17.21 -0.88
C TYR A 344 -7.93 16.26 -0.29
N TYR A 345 -9.20 16.51 -0.60
CA TYR A 345 -10.32 15.65 -0.22
C TYR A 345 -11.27 15.50 -1.41
N ILE A 346 -11.66 14.26 -1.72
CA ILE A 346 -12.62 13.96 -2.77
C ILE A 346 -13.80 13.24 -2.11
N ASP A 347 -14.95 13.89 -2.13
CA ASP A 347 -16.19 13.31 -1.65
C ASP A 347 -16.85 12.52 -2.79
N SER A 348 -16.83 11.19 -2.69
CA SER A 348 -17.43 10.33 -3.71
C SER A 348 -18.95 10.43 -3.79
N GLU A 349 -19.61 10.92 -2.72
CA GLU A 349 -21.08 11.02 -2.66
C GLU A 349 -21.60 12.29 -3.34
N SER A 350 -20.91 13.42 -3.14
CA SER A 350 -21.31 14.73 -3.69
C SER A 350 -20.50 15.15 -4.92
N SER A 351 -19.52 14.33 -5.34
CA SER A 351 -18.54 14.65 -6.40
C SER A 351 -17.71 15.91 -6.12
N VAL A 352 -17.72 16.42 -4.87
CA VAL A 352 -16.98 17.61 -4.46
C VAL A 352 -15.49 17.26 -4.34
N LYS A 353 -14.65 18.09 -4.96
CA LYS A 353 -13.19 17.95 -4.94
C LYS A 353 -12.57 19.20 -4.33
N LEU A 354 -11.88 19.04 -3.21
CA LEU A 354 -11.35 20.15 -2.43
C LEU A 354 -9.85 20.03 -2.24
N THR A 355 -9.22 21.19 -2.14
CA THR A 355 -7.83 21.37 -1.72
C THR A 355 -7.83 22.48 -0.66
N GLN A 356 -6.71 22.65 0.06
CA GLN A 356 -6.58 23.54 1.21
C GLN A 356 -7.24 23.02 2.49
N SER A 357 -6.46 22.94 3.58
CA SER A 357 -6.88 22.32 4.84
C SER A 357 -8.14 22.96 5.44
N LEU A 358 -8.23 24.29 5.47
CA LEU A 358 -9.39 24.99 6.04
C LEU A 358 -10.66 24.81 5.18
N ALA A 359 -10.53 24.81 3.85
CA ALA A 359 -11.67 24.57 2.98
C ALA A 359 -12.24 23.16 3.19
N ILE A 360 -11.36 22.17 3.34
CA ILE A 360 -11.73 20.78 3.65
C ILE A 360 -12.40 20.71 5.03
N LEU A 361 -11.81 21.30 6.06
CA LEU A 361 -12.37 21.29 7.41
C LEU A 361 -13.75 21.97 7.49
N ARG A 362 -13.93 23.12 6.84
CA ARG A 362 -15.23 23.80 6.75
C ARG A 362 -16.26 22.95 6.01
N TYR A 363 -15.87 22.28 4.93
CA TYR A 363 -16.76 21.38 4.20
C TYR A 363 -17.21 20.19 5.05
N LEU A 364 -16.27 19.50 5.69
CA LEU A 364 -16.56 18.38 6.60
C LEU A 364 -17.41 18.85 7.79
N GLY A 365 -17.08 20.03 8.33
CA GLY A 365 -17.85 20.70 9.37
C GLY A 365 -19.31 20.84 8.99
N ARG A 366 -19.61 21.37 7.80
CA ARG A 366 -21.00 21.48 7.33
C ARG A 366 -21.62 20.12 7.02
N LYS A 367 -20.89 19.21 6.37
CA LYS A 367 -21.39 17.87 5.98
C LYS A 367 -21.85 17.05 7.19
N TYR A 368 -21.13 17.15 8.31
CA TYR A 368 -21.40 16.34 9.51
C TYR A 368 -22.01 17.13 10.68
N GLY A 369 -22.48 18.36 10.45
CA GLY A 369 -23.13 19.17 11.50
C GLY A 369 -22.19 19.69 12.59
N LEU A 370 -20.91 19.83 12.29
CA LEU A 370 -19.84 20.32 13.18
C LEU A 370 -19.44 21.78 12.87
N HIS A 371 -20.26 22.56 12.16
CA HIS A 371 -19.98 23.97 11.82
C HIS A 371 -20.72 24.96 12.74
N GLY A 372 -21.52 24.46 13.70
CA GLY A 372 -22.47 25.25 14.47
C GLY A 372 -23.88 25.20 13.87
N ASN A 373 -24.90 25.24 14.73
CA ASN A 373 -26.32 25.12 14.35
C ASN A 373 -27.10 26.43 14.46
N THR A 374 -26.46 27.49 14.99
CA THR A 374 -27.04 28.83 15.14
C THR A 374 -26.04 29.85 14.63
N GLU A 375 -26.54 31.02 14.23
CA GLU A 375 -25.69 32.12 13.74
C GLU A 375 -24.61 32.51 14.75
N GLN A 376 -24.96 32.56 16.04
CA GLN A 376 -24.02 32.85 17.11
C GLN A 376 -22.92 31.78 17.23
N GLN A 377 -23.27 30.51 17.05
CA GLN A 377 -22.28 29.43 17.03
C GLN A 377 -21.36 29.53 15.81
N ILE A 378 -21.92 29.78 14.64
CA ILE A 378 -21.16 29.93 13.39
C ILE A 378 -20.16 31.09 13.51
N ILE A 379 -20.61 32.27 13.96
CA ILE A 379 -19.74 33.43 14.19
C ILE A 379 -18.58 33.09 15.13
N ARG A 380 -18.86 32.38 16.23
CA ARG A 380 -17.81 31.96 17.18
C ARG A 380 -16.82 30.98 16.57
N VAL A 381 -17.30 30.01 15.79
CA VAL A 381 -16.49 29.04 15.06
C VAL A 381 -15.56 29.76 14.07
N GLU A 382 -16.08 30.69 13.28
CA GLU A 382 -15.28 31.43 12.29
C GLU A 382 -14.22 32.33 12.92
N MET A 383 -14.54 33.01 14.03
CA MET A 383 -13.56 33.79 14.79
C MET A 383 -12.47 32.89 15.39
N ALA A 384 -12.86 31.74 15.97
CA ALA A 384 -11.91 30.80 16.53
C ALA A 384 -11.00 30.20 15.46
N GLU A 385 -11.51 29.83 14.29
CA GLU A 385 -10.71 29.29 13.19
C GLU A 385 -9.57 30.26 12.81
N GLN A 386 -9.88 31.55 12.69
CA GLN A 386 -8.89 32.57 12.36
C GLN A 386 -7.83 32.72 13.46
N GLN A 387 -8.27 32.80 14.71
CA GLN A 387 -7.35 32.93 15.84
C GLN A 387 -6.43 31.71 15.99
N LEU A 388 -6.98 30.50 15.87
CA LEU A 388 -6.22 29.25 15.93
C LEU A 388 -5.23 29.12 14.75
N SER A 389 -5.62 29.57 13.57
CA SER A 389 -4.74 29.62 12.40
C SER A 389 -3.57 30.57 12.63
N GLN A 390 -3.83 31.77 13.17
CA GLN A 390 -2.78 32.74 13.51
C GLN A 390 -1.81 32.18 14.56
N LEU A 391 -2.31 31.49 15.58
CA LEU A 391 -1.46 30.85 16.59
C LEU A 391 -0.54 29.78 16.01
N ARG A 392 -1.06 28.98 15.08
CA ARG A 392 -0.27 27.98 14.35
C ARG A 392 0.78 28.64 13.46
N ASP A 393 0.43 29.72 12.77
CA ASP A 393 1.36 30.47 11.92
C ASP A 393 2.47 31.14 12.73
N ASN A 394 2.17 31.65 13.93
CA ASN A 394 3.16 32.22 14.84
C ASN A 394 4.17 31.19 15.36
N LEU A 395 3.74 29.93 15.52
CA LEU A 395 4.62 28.83 15.94
C LEU A 395 5.58 28.40 14.82
N ARG A 396 5.19 28.53 13.55
CA ARG A 396 5.93 27.98 12.41
C ARG A 396 7.35 28.54 12.26
N PRO A 397 7.63 29.85 12.32
CA PRO A 397 8.99 30.38 12.21
C PRO A 397 9.94 29.81 13.27
N LEU A 398 9.45 29.58 14.49
CA LEU A 398 10.23 28.99 15.57
C LEU A 398 10.55 27.52 15.27
N LEU A 399 9.56 26.71 14.89
CA LEU A 399 9.77 25.28 14.62
C LEU A 399 10.73 24.99 13.46
N TYR A 400 10.84 25.91 12.49
CA TYR A 400 11.66 25.73 11.30
C TYR A 400 12.90 26.65 11.24
N SER A 401 13.27 27.28 12.36
CA SER A 401 14.56 27.97 12.48
C SER A 401 15.72 26.95 12.56
N ASN A 402 16.97 27.42 12.54
CA ASN A 402 18.07 26.56 12.95
C ASN A 402 18.13 26.42 14.48
N VAL A 403 18.95 25.48 14.98
CA VAL A 403 19.04 25.16 16.41
C VAL A 403 19.51 26.37 17.23
N GLN A 404 20.49 27.14 16.72
CA GLN A 404 20.99 28.33 17.42
C GLN A 404 19.93 29.44 17.53
N GLU A 405 19.12 29.63 16.48
CA GLU A 405 18.04 30.61 16.47
C GLU A 405 16.83 30.16 17.30
N PHE A 406 16.57 28.85 17.37
CA PHE A 406 15.47 28.28 18.12
C PHE A 406 15.54 28.68 19.59
N ASP A 407 16.70 28.47 20.23
CA ASP A 407 16.91 28.80 21.64
C ASP A 407 16.80 30.31 21.92
N LYS A 408 17.16 31.14 20.93
CA LYS A 408 17.06 32.61 21.03
C LYS A 408 15.62 33.10 20.90
N LEU A 409 14.83 32.52 20.00
CA LEU A 409 13.45 32.94 19.71
C LEU A 409 12.43 32.40 20.73
N LYS A 410 12.72 31.23 21.33
CA LYS A 410 11.81 30.54 22.24
C LYS A 410 11.30 31.39 23.42
N PRO A 411 12.13 32.16 24.17
CA PRO A 411 11.63 32.96 25.30
C PRO A 411 10.61 34.02 24.89
N ALA A 412 10.86 34.72 23.79
CA ALA A 412 9.93 35.73 23.27
C ALA A 412 8.62 35.10 22.78
N PHE A 413 8.71 33.94 22.13
CA PHE A 413 7.54 33.16 21.73
C PHE A 413 6.70 32.74 22.93
N LEU A 414 7.31 32.22 24.01
CA LEU A 414 6.58 31.80 25.21
C LEU A 414 5.85 32.97 25.89
N SER A 415 6.46 34.16 25.93
CA SER A 415 5.82 35.37 26.45
C SER A 415 4.57 35.76 25.65
N ASN A 416 4.67 35.75 24.31
CA ASN A 416 3.53 36.06 23.44
C ASN A 416 2.44 34.97 23.52
N LEU A 417 2.85 33.70 23.59
CA LEU A 417 1.94 32.57 23.73
C LEU A 417 1.07 32.71 24.97
N GLN A 418 1.62 33.19 26.10
CA GLN A 418 0.83 33.43 27.30
C GLN A 418 -0.35 34.39 27.05
N VAL A 419 -0.09 35.53 26.41
CA VAL A 419 -1.13 36.53 26.09
C VAL A 419 -2.18 35.95 25.14
N ASP A 420 -1.75 35.17 24.15
CA ASP A 420 -2.68 34.57 23.20
C ASP A 420 -3.55 33.47 23.84
N LEU A 421 -2.99 32.69 24.78
CA LEU A 421 -3.73 31.68 25.52
C LEU A 421 -4.69 32.28 26.55
N GLU A 422 -4.36 33.43 27.15
CA GLU A 422 -5.31 34.19 27.98
C GLU A 422 -6.56 34.58 27.17
N ARG A 423 -6.37 35.05 25.93
CA ARG A 423 -7.47 35.39 25.02
C ARG A 423 -8.28 34.17 24.61
N LEU A 424 -7.60 33.05 24.29
CA LEU A 424 -8.28 31.81 23.92
C LEU A 424 -9.06 31.21 25.10
N ASP A 425 -8.49 31.21 26.30
CA ASP A 425 -9.16 30.75 27.52
C ASP A 425 -10.41 31.58 27.82
N ALA A 426 -10.31 32.91 27.72
CA ALA A 426 -11.45 33.81 27.86
C ALA A 426 -12.51 33.58 26.76
N PHE A 427 -12.08 33.20 25.56
CA PHE A 427 -12.98 32.92 24.44
C PHE A 427 -13.70 31.57 24.54
N LEU A 428 -13.23 30.61 25.34
CA LEU A 428 -13.89 29.31 25.46
C LEU A 428 -15.37 29.44 25.84
N GLY A 429 -16.23 28.65 25.18
CA GLY A 429 -17.62 28.50 25.59
C GLY A 429 -17.76 27.65 26.85
N ASN A 430 -18.97 27.12 27.08
CA ASN A 430 -19.27 26.34 28.27
C ASN A 430 -18.47 25.02 28.29
N ASN A 431 -18.74 24.14 27.33
CA ASN A 431 -18.05 22.85 27.20
C ASN A 431 -17.00 22.87 26.09
N TYR A 432 -17.29 23.56 24.99
CA TYR A 432 -16.53 23.66 23.75
C TYR A 432 -16.45 25.12 23.26
N ILE A 433 -15.67 25.39 22.22
CA ILE A 433 -15.46 26.75 21.69
C ILE A 433 -16.79 27.42 21.33
N ALA A 434 -17.70 26.70 20.66
CA ALA A 434 -18.99 27.23 20.24
C ALA A 434 -20.11 27.13 21.30
N GLY A 435 -19.83 26.65 22.52
CA GLY A 435 -20.85 26.43 23.56
C GLY A 435 -20.88 24.99 24.03
N ASP A 436 -22.02 24.31 23.90
CA ASP A 436 -22.19 22.92 24.36
C ASP A 436 -21.97 21.85 23.28
N GLY A 437 -22.01 22.24 22.01
CA GLY A 437 -21.77 21.35 20.88
C GLY A 437 -20.32 21.37 20.41
N VAL A 438 -19.81 20.19 20.02
CA VAL A 438 -18.50 20.05 19.37
C VAL A 438 -18.57 20.58 17.94
N THR A 439 -17.52 21.28 17.53
CA THR A 439 -17.34 21.83 16.19
C THR A 439 -15.96 21.49 15.64
N TYR A 440 -15.75 21.69 14.34
CA TYR A 440 -14.48 21.32 13.72
C TYR A 440 -13.27 22.11 14.28
N VAL A 441 -13.50 23.33 14.79
CA VAL A 441 -12.45 24.15 15.42
C VAL A 441 -12.02 23.60 16.78
N ASP A 442 -12.85 22.78 17.43
CA ASP A 442 -12.45 22.15 18.69
C ASP A 442 -11.32 21.13 18.47
N PHE A 443 -11.33 20.42 17.33
CA PHE A 443 -10.24 19.52 16.94
C PHE A 443 -8.97 20.30 16.54
N MET A 444 -9.11 21.46 15.89
CA MET A 444 -7.98 22.36 15.61
C MET A 444 -7.33 22.86 16.90
N ALA A 445 -8.14 23.27 17.87
CA ALA A 445 -7.66 23.72 19.18
C ALA A 445 -7.04 22.57 19.98
N TYR A 446 -7.63 21.36 19.93
CA TYR A 446 -7.05 20.19 20.56
C TYR A 446 -5.64 19.88 20.04
N GLU A 447 -5.45 19.78 18.72
CA GLU A 447 -4.14 19.55 18.10
C GLU A 447 -3.12 20.60 18.56
N LEU A 448 -3.51 21.87 18.50
CA LEU A 448 -2.63 22.98 18.83
C LEU A 448 -2.24 22.99 20.32
N LEU A 449 -3.20 22.76 21.22
CA LEU A 449 -2.94 22.67 22.66
C LEU A 449 -2.07 21.45 22.99
N ASP A 450 -2.26 20.32 22.32
CA ASP A 450 -1.45 19.13 22.52
C ASP A 450 0.01 19.39 22.13
N ILE A 451 0.24 20.08 21.00
CA ILE A 451 1.57 20.55 20.59
C ILE A 451 2.19 21.47 21.66
N TYR A 452 1.45 22.44 22.19
CA TYR A 452 1.96 23.31 23.26
C TYR A 452 2.23 22.57 24.56
N GLY A 453 1.46 21.52 24.86
CA GLY A 453 1.71 20.60 25.94
C GLY A 453 3.08 19.93 25.82
N TYR A 454 3.34 19.30 24.68
CA TYR A 454 4.66 18.72 24.39
C TYR A 454 5.77 19.78 24.42
N PHE A 455 5.49 20.97 23.89
CA PHE A 455 6.46 22.05 23.79
C PHE A 455 6.88 22.62 25.14
N THR A 456 5.96 22.63 26.10
CA THR A 456 6.14 23.20 27.45
C THR A 456 6.27 22.14 28.53
N LEU A 457 6.29 20.85 28.16
CA LEU A 457 6.30 19.71 29.10
C LEU A 457 5.16 19.82 30.12
N GLY A 458 3.96 20.15 29.63
CA GLY A 458 2.75 20.29 30.42
C GLY A 458 2.64 21.57 31.26
N GLN A 459 3.66 22.43 31.31
CA GLN A 459 3.64 23.65 32.13
C GLN A 459 2.47 24.58 31.73
N VAL A 460 2.16 24.67 30.44
CA VAL A 460 1.06 25.49 29.92
C VAL A 460 -0.30 25.18 30.59
N PHE A 461 -0.55 23.94 30.99
CA PHE A 461 -1.82 23.55 31.61
C PHE A 461 -1.88 23.77 33.11
N LYS A 462 -0.73 24.02 33.76
CA LYS A 462 -0.70 24.51 35.14
C LYS A 462 -1.16 25.96 35.21
N ASP A 463 -0.73 26.74 34.22
CA ASP A 463 -1.04 28.16 34.10
C ASP A 463 -2.47 28.37 33.56
N PHE A 464 -2.91 27.53 32.62
CA PHE A 464 -4.25 27.57 32.02
C PHE A 464 -5.03 26.27 32.29
N LYS A 465 -5.48 26.09 33.53
CA LYS A 465 -6.21 24.89 33.95
C LYS A 465 -7.50 24.63 33.17
N ARG A 466 -8.22 25.69 32.79
CA ARG A 466 -9.47 25.58 32.02
C ARG A 466 -9.20 25.07 30.60
N LEU A 467 -8.17 25.58 29.91
CA LEU A 467 -7.68 25.01 28.65
C LEU A 467 -7.21 23.55 28.79
N GLY A 468 -6.55 23.20 29.91
CA GLY A 468 -6.16 21.81 30.19
C GLY A 468 -7.36 20.87 30.33
N GLY A 469 -8.37 21.27 31.09
CA GLY A 469 -9.63 20.53 31.21
C GLY A 469 -10.39 20.43 29.88
N TYR A 470 -10.38 21.51 29.09
CA TYR A 470 -10.95 21.52 27.73
C TYR A 470 -10.23 20.53 26.80
N ARG A 471 -8.89 20.51 26.77
CA ARG A 471 -8.09 19.56 25.98
C ARG A 471 -8.48 18.12 26.30
N LEU A 472 -8.52 17.78 27.60
CA LEU A 472 -8.88 16.43 28.03
C LEU A 472 -10.30 16.04 27.63
N ARG A 473 -11.27 16.96 27.75
CA ARG A 473 -12.66 16.72 27.30
C ARG A 473 -12.77 16.47 25.80
N VAL A 474 -12.03 17.20 24.98
CA VAL A 474 -12.05 16.96 23.53
C VAL A 474 -11.36 15.63 23.21
N GLY A 475 -10.20 15.36 23.83
CA GLY A 475 -9.45 14.11 23.64
C GLY A 475 -10.21 12.85 24.06
N SER A 476 -11.15 12.96 25.02
CA SER A 476 -11.99 11.86 25.49
C SER A 476 -13.29 11.66 24.70
N LEU A 477 -13.52 12.41 23.61
CA LEU A 477 -14.63 12.13 22.71
C LEU A 477 -14.48 10.71 22.14
N PRO A 478 -15.50 9.83 22.18
CA PRO A 478 -15.33 8.40 21.92
C PRO A 478 -14.64 8.08 20.57
N SER A 479 -15.04 8.76 19.50
CA SER A 479 -14.43 8.57 18.17
C SER A 479 -12.99 9.10 18.10
N LEU A 480 -12.70 10.21 18.78
CA LEU A 480 -11.34 10.78 18.81
C LEU A 480 -10.43 9.90 19.67
N GLU A 481 -10.87 9.50 20.85
CA GLU A 481 -10.12 8.60 21.74
C GLU A 481 -9.81 7.27 21.05
N SER A 482 -10.79 6.69 20.35
CA SER A 482 -10.58 5.49 19.54
C SER A 482 -9.55 5.70 18.43
N TYR A 483 -9.57 6.85 17.76
CA TYR A 483 -8.57 7.18 16.74
C TYR A 483 -7.18 7.37 17.35
N LEU A 484 -7.05 8.09 18.46
CA LEU A 484 -5.78 8.33 19.16
C LEU A 484 -5.13 7.04 19.68
N LYS A 485 -5.91 6.00 19.97
CA LYS A 485 -5.40 4.66 20.35
C LYS A 485 -5.13 3.75 19.16
N SER A 486 -5.51 4.16 17.94
CA SER A 486 -5.37 3.32 16.76
C SER A 486 -3.95 3.36 16.19
N PRO A 487 -3.51 2.31 15.47
CA PRO A 487 -2.25 2.32 14.74
C PRO A 487 -2.15 3.40 13.65
N SER A 488 -3.28 4.03 13.28
CA SER A 488 -3.30 5.12 12.29
C SER A 488 -2.88 6.47 12.89
N TYR A 489 -2.96 6.62 14.21
CA TYR A 489 -2.52 7.84 14.88
C TYR A 489 -1.00 7.85 15.04
N THR A 490 -0.36 8.86 14.44
CA THR A 490 1.06 9.12 14.66
C THR A 490 1.22 10.08 15.83
N LYS A 491 1.55 9.53 17.01
CA LYS A 491 1.80 10.32 18.22
C LYS A 491 3.05 11.20 18.12
N TRP A 492 4.11 10.67 17.49
CA TRP A 492 5.39 11.36 17.28
C TRP A 492 6.10 10.78 16.06
N PRO A 493 6.86 11.57 15.26
CA PRO A 493 7.09 13.02 15.35
C PRO A 493 5.84 13.86 14.98
N ILE A 494 5.69 15.03 15.62
CA ILE A 494 4.57 15.97 15.40
C ILE A 494 4.87 17.05 14.37
N SER A 495 6.15 17.23 14.01
CA SER A 495 6.61 18.18 12.97
C SER A 495 7.31 17.44 11.83
N TRP A 496 7.53 18.14 10.70
CA TRP A 496 8.32 17.58 9.61
C TRP A 496 9.77 17.29 10.04
N PRO A 497 10.47 16.30 9.46
CA PRO A 497 11.84 15.92 9.86
C PRO A 497 12.91 17.02 9.73
N THR A 498 12.60 18.13 9.05
CA THR A 498 13.47 19.30 8.93
C THR A 498 13.22 20.37 9.98
N ALA A 499 12.19 20.21 10.83
CA ALA A 499 11.93 21.12 11.93
C ALA A 499 13.01 20.99 13.01
N ALA A 500 13.41 22.11 13.62
CA ALA A 500 14.31 22.15 14.76
C ALA A 500 13.75 21.47 16.00
N TRP A 501 12.42 21.41 16.13
CA TRP A 501 11.73 20.75 17.24
C TRP A 501 10.53 19.95 16.76
N GLY A 502 10.32 18.76 17.35
CA GLY A 502 9.19 17.88 17.02
C GLY A 502 9.36 17.05 15.75
N GLY A 503 10.45 17.23 14.99
CA GLY A 503 10.67 16.55 13.70
C GLY A 503 11.43 15.23 13.80
N LYS A 504 12.23 15.05 14.86
CA LYS A 504 13.11 13.89 15.12
C LYS A 504 13.33 13.74 16.63
N GLY A 505 13.92 12.62 17.04
CA GLY A 505 14.29 12.35 18.43
C GLY A 505 13.18 11.64 19.21
N PRO A 506 13.42 11.29 20.48
CA PRO A 506 12.44 10.63 21.33
C PRO A 506 11.26 11.56 21.65
N GLU A 507 10.09 10.97 21.86
CA GLU A 507 8.90 11.67 22.33
C GLU A 507 9.17 12.29 23.72
N PRO A 508 8.95 13.60 23.92
CA PRO A 508 9.02 14.23 25.23
C PRO A 508 7.95 13.64 26.15
N GLN A 509 8.36 13.16 27.32
CA GLN A 509 7.42 12.64 28.33
C GLN A 509 6.83 13.80 29.13
N TRP A 510 5.51 13.90 29.16
CA TRP A 510 4.76 14.78 30.04
C TRP A 510 3.36 14.21 30.27
N GLU A 511 2.83 14.42 31.48
CA GLU A 511 1.55 13.87 31.95
C GLU A 511 0.33 14.69 31.49
#